data_AF-A0A9D2FMU6-F1
#
_entry.id   AF-A0A9D2FMU6-F1
#
_cell.length_a   1.000
_cell.length_b   1.000
_cell.length_c   1.000
_cell.angle_alpha   90.00
_cell.angle_beta   90.00
_cell.angle_gamma   90.00
#
_symmetry.space_group_name_H-M   'P 1'
#
loop_
_entity.id
_entity.type
_entity.pdbx_description
1 polymer ?
#
loop_
_entity_poly.entity_id
_entity_poly.type
_entity_poly.pdbx_seq_one_letter_code
_entity_poly.pdbx_strand_id
1 'polypeptide(L)'
;MIYVGTGAQLTLCDCNASLPHNYYVDTDGVFVFYDGTLSAEAPEGCEQGTLLGGIVTGGNAGLGGGVFVANNAAFLFESGTIAGNRSDYGGGADLDEGASFTMTGGAIVGNYASAYGGGVDSFNSEILMQGGLIAQNSGGSGGGVLVYGTFAQQGGVIRDNRASTSGNNVYVQSGTYSMQDGYLDSASGSIDTYPDGSICLSGGYFTSDPFQDTSDPLQDWNEYFTQDAVIVEIDENFGDPAFQQEFPFALYTRGTDVVPSIEAGETCAYDGQEKKLEIEGVLPAGVSVAYTENRRTDAGELTVTATFTGDAENYEAIAPMSATLRIGKAQSKYTVPEGLSAHRGQALCEIVLPNGWSWKDGTLTVSGETFSATAVYTPSDTQNYSTVEMLLTIGVESLSQGAVIGISVGSVLGAVLIAYGVLALLYKKGIVHGTFFAKIYPFIR
;
A
#
# COMPACT_ATOMS: atom_id res chain seq x y z
N MET A 1 -41.45 -7.67 15.82
CA MET A 1 -40.76 -8.76 15.10
C MET A 1 -41.06 -8.70 13.60
N ILE A 2 -40.00 -8.60 12.80
CA ILE A 2 -40.01 -8.78 11.34
C ILE A 2 -39.59 -10.23 11.05
N TYR A 3 -40.39 -10.96 10.26
CA TYR A 3 -40.11 -12.34 9.87
C TYR A 3 -39.50 -12.40 8.46
N VAL A 4 -38.25 -12.82 8.34
CA VAL A 4 -37.57 -13.06 7.06
C VAL A 4 -37.69 -14.54 6.71
N GLY A 5 -38.59 -14.86 5.79
CA GLY A 5 -38.88 -16.25 5.42
C GLY A 5 -37.74 -16.95 4.69
N THR A 6 -37.76 -18.29 4.69
CA THR A 6 -36.74 -19.13 4.03
C THR A 6 -36.49 -18.72 2.57
N GLY A 7 -35.20 -18.52 2.25
CA GLY A 7 -34.75 -18.08 0.92
C GLY A 7 -35.07 -16.62 0.58
N ALA A 8 -35.68 -15.86 1.49
CA ALA A 8 -35.88 -14.43 1.33
C ALA A 8 -34.64 -13.64 1.77
N GLN A 9 -34.58 -12.41 1.29
CA GLN A 9 -33.59 -11.43 1.70
C GLN A 9 -34.30 -10.18 2.21
N LEU A 10 -33.87 -9.70 3.38
CA LEU A 10 -34.27 -8.39 3.91
C LEU A 10 -33.05 -7.47 3.96
N THR A 11 -33.20 -6.27 3.42
CA THR A 11 -32.27 -5.16 3.64
C THR A 11 -32.99 -4.10 4.48
N LEU A 12 -32.40 -3.75 5.62
CA LEU A 12 -32.90 -2.67 6.46
C LEU A 12 -31.93 -1.48 6.40
N CYS A 13 -32.48 -0.32 6.03
CA CYS A 13 -31.79 0.96 6.01
C CYS A 13 -32.71 2.07 6.53
N ASP A 14 -32.12 3.08 7.16
CA ASP A 14 -32.84 4.22 7.70
C ASP A 14 -32.96 5.36 6.66
N CYS A 15 -34.17 5.88 6.48
CA CYS A 15 -34.44 6.99 5.58
C CYS A 15 -34.54 8.35 6.29
N ASN A 16 -34.50 8.39 7.62
CA ASN A 16 -34.53 9.62 8.42
C ASN A 16 -33.75 9.48 9.74
N ALA A 17 -32.42 9.55 9.64
CA ALA A 17 -31.47 9.41 10.74
C ALA A 17 -31.54 10.48 11.86
N SER A 18 -32.46 11.44 11.77
CA SER A 18 -32.55 12.57 12.71
C SER A 18 -33.82 12.56 13.56
N LEU A 19 -34.73 11.60 13.36
CA LEU A 19 -35.97 11.52 14.14
C LEU A 19 -35.67 11.08 15.59
N PRO A 20 -36.00 11.89 16.62
CA PRO A 20 -35.69 11.53 17.99
C PRO A 20 -36.78 10.63 18.61
N HIS A 21 -36.33 9.64 19.37
CA HIS A 21 -37.17 8.72 20.14
C HIS A 21 -36.63 8.60 21.56
N ASN A 22 -37.43 9.02 22.54
CA ASN A 22 -37.06 8.93 23.94
C ASN A 22 -37.31 7.52 24.46
N TYR A 23 -36.42 7.05 25.33
CA TYR A 23 -36.56 5.79 26.01
C TYR A 23 -36.17 5.92 27.48
N TYR A 24 -36.65 4.98 28.29
CA TYR A 24 -36.09 4.69 29.60
C TYR A 24 -35.66 3.23 29.67
N VAL A 25 -34.73 2.91 30.57
CA VAL A 25 -34.27 1.54 30.80
C VAL A 25 -35.15 0.91 31.89
N ASP A 26 -35.78 -0.23 31.58
CA ASP A 26 -36.58 -0.97 32.55
C ASP A 26 -35.73 -1.83 33.50
N THR A 27 -36.38 -2.57 34.41
CA THR A 27 -35.68 -3.40 35.40
C THR A 27 -34.88 -4.56 34.81
N ASP A 28 -35.22 -4.98 33.59
CA ASP A 28 -34.55 -6.07 32.87
C ASP A 28 -33.51 -5.52 31.87
N GLY A 29 -33.31 -4.20 31.81
CA GLY A 29 -32.37 -3.55 30.90
C GLY A 29 -32.95 -3.25 29.52
N VAL A 30 -34.26 -3.44 29.31
CA VAL A 30 -34.91 -3.19 28.02
C VAL A 30 -35.14 -1.69 27.84
N PHE A 31 -34.88 -1.20 26.63
CA PHE A 31 -35.27 0.16 26.25
C PHE A 31 -36.78 0.24 26.01
N VAL A 32 -37.48 0.99 26.85
CA VAL A 32 -38.92 1.22 26.69
C VAL A 32 -39.14 2.62 26.17
N PHE A 33 -39.67 2.71 24.94
CA PHE A 33 -39.88 3.97 24.24
C PHE A 33 -41.16 4.66 24.68
N TYR A 34 -41.11 5.99 24.77
CA TYR A 34 -42.26 6.80 25.15
C TYR A 34 -42.30 8.14 24.42
N ASP A 35 -43.50 8.67 24.24
CA ASP A 35 -43.74 10.00 23.71
C ASP A 35 -44.12 10.97 24.83
N GLY A 36 -43.50 12.15 24.84
CA GLY A 36 -43.85 13.22 25.76
C GLY A 36 -43.33 12.99 27.18
N THR A 37 -44.25 12.78 28.14
CA THR A 37 -43.88 12.69 29.57
C THR A 37 -43.57 11.25 29.95
N LEU A 38 -42.53 11.04 30.75
CA LEU A 38 -42.14 9.72 31.26
C LEU A 38 -43.33 9.03 31.95
N SER A 39 -43.51 7.75 31.64
CA SER A 39 -44.60 6.93 32.19
C SER A 39 -44.51 6.83 33.72
N ALA A 40 -45.66 6.83 34.40
CA ALA A 40 -45.73 6.55 35.84
C ALA A 40 -45.35 5.09 36.17
N GLU A 41 -45.29 4.21 35.16
CA GLU A 41 -44.84 2.83 35.27
C GLU A 41 -43.31 2.70 35.15
N ALA A 42 -42.62 3.77 34.75
CA ALA A 42 -41.16 3.76 34.66
C ALA A 42 -40.55 3.59 36.07
N PRO A 43 -39.51 2.76 36.22
CA PRO A 43 -38.85 2.58 37.51
C PRO A 43 -38.35 3.92 38.08
N GLU A 44 -38.45 4.09 39.39
CA GLU A 44 -37.98 5.31 40.06
C GLU A 44 -36.46 5.48 39.84
N GLY A 45 -36.06 6.63 39.29
CA GLY A 45 -34.66 6.91 38.98
C GLY A 45 -34.10 6.15 37.78
N CYS A 46 -34.95 5.58 36.91
CA CYS A 46 -34.51 4.91 35.69
C CYS A 46 -33.62 5.82 34.81
N GLU A 47 -32.65 5.19 34.17
CA GLU A 47 -31.87 5.83 33.11
C GLU A 47 -32.79 6.18 31.95
N GLN A 48 -32.58 7.36 31.36
CA GLN A 48 -33.33 7.87 30.23
C GLN A 48 -32.36 8.34 29.14
N GLY A 49 -32.76 8.14 27.89
CA GLY A 49 -31.97 8.59 26.74
C GLY A 49 -32.84 8.90 25.53
N THR A 50 -32.17 9.29 24.46
CA THR A 50 -32.80 9.55 23.16
C THR A 50 -31.97 8.85 22.09
N LEU A 51 -32.63 8.01 21.30
CA LEU A 51 -32.08 7.46 20.07
C LEU A 51 -32.58 8.28 18.87
N LEU A 52 -31.76 8.34 17.82
CA LEU A 52 -32.09 9.02 16.59
C LEU A 52 -32.25 8.00 15.47
N GLY A 53 -33.17 8.27 14.54
CA GLY A 53 -33.35 7.47 13.34
C GLY A 53 -34.54 6.54 13.37
N GLY A 54 -34.63 5.68 12.37
CA GLY A 54 -35.62 4.60 12.28
C GLY A 54 -35.33 3.49 13.29
N ILE A 55 -36.33 3.15 14.11
CA ILE A 55 -36.20 2.15 15.18
C ILE A 55 -37.17 0.97 14.98
N VAL A 56 -36.63 -0.25 14.99
CA VAL A 56 -37.40 -1.49 15.16
C VAL A 56 -37.47 -1.78 16.66
N THR A 57 -38.66 -1.63 17.25
CA THR A 57 -38.87 -1.73 18.71
C THR A 57 -40.21 -2.37 19.10
N GLY A 58 -40.35 -2.69 20.40
CA GLY A 58 -41.58 -3.18 21.02
C GLY A 58 -41.91 -4.64 20.69
N GLY A 59 -41.00 -5.36 20.04
CA GLY A 59 -41.14 -6.77 19.77
C GLY A 59 -41.13 -7.60 21.06
N ASN A 60 -42.01 -8.60 21.14
CA ASN A 60 -42.06 -9.57 22.23
C ASN A 60 -42.49 -10.93 21.66
N ALA A 61 -41.53 -11.74 21.25
CA ALA A 61 -41.75 -13.01 20.55
C ALA A 61 -40.86 -14.12 21.14
N GLY A 62 -41.18 -15.40 20.96
CA GLY A 62 -40.28 -16.47 21.41
C GLY A 62 -38.92 -16.43 20.71
N LEU A 63 -38.92 -16.13 19.41
CA LEU A 63 -37.74 -16.07 18.55
C LEU A 63 -37.65 -14.68 17.91
N GLY A 64 -36.50 -14.02 18.04
CA GLY A 64 -36.17 -12.78 17.35
C GLY A 64 -37.08 -11.61 17.73
N GLY A 65 -36.83 -10.95 18.86
CA GLY A 65 -37.71 -9.88 19.35
C GLY A 65 -37.92 -8.78 18.29
N GLY A 66 -36.81 -8.28 17.73
CA GLY A 66 -36.82 -7.33 16.62
C GLY A 66 -36.99 -8.03 15.26
N VAL A 67 -36.11 -8.97 14.94
CA VAL A 67 -36.04 -9.67 13.65
C VAL A 67 -35.85 -11.17 13.85
N PHE A 68 -36.60 -11.99 13.14
CA PHE A 68 -36.35 -13.43 13.02
C PHE A 68 -35.94 -13.77 11.58
N VAL A 69 -34.80 -14.44 11.42
CA VAL A 69 -34.26 -14.86 10.12
C VAL A 69 -34.34 -16.38 10.01
N ALA A 70 -35.26 -16.85 9.18
CA ALA A 70 -35.52 -18.27 9.03
C ALA A 70 -34.38 -19.01 8.32
N ASN A 71 -34.47 -20.34 8.32
CA ASN A 71 -33.50 -21.23 7.68
C ASN A 71 -33.09 -20.77 6.28
N ASN A 72 -31.79 -20.70 6.03
CA ASN A 72 -31.20 -20.29 4.75
C ASN A 72 -31.71 -18.94 4.19
N ALA A 73 -32.15 -18.03 5.06
CA ALA A 73 -32.49 -16.67 4.69
C ALA A 73 -31.31 -15.71 4.94
N ALA A 74 -31.40 -14.50 4.39
CA ALA A 74 -30.35 -13.49 4.52
C ALA A 74 -30.91 -12.18 5.08
N PHE A 75 -30.20 -11.63 6.07
CA PHE A 75 -30.45 -10.31 6.61
C PHE A 75 -29.24 -9.41 6.42
N LEU A 76 -29.43 -8.27 5.76
CA LEU A 76 -28.42 -7.22 5.58
C LEU A 76 -28.87 -5.98 6.36
N PHE A 77 -28.05 -5.55 7.32
CA PHE A 77 -28.30 -4.38 8.14
C PHE A 77 -27.26 -3.30 7.91
N GLU A 78 -27.69 -2.23 7.24
CA GLU A 78 -26.80 -1.15 6.79
C GLU A 78 -26.89 0.09 7.69
N SER A 79 -28.07 0.37 8.25
CA SER A 79 -28.31 1.54 9.11
C SER A 79 -29.65 1.44 9.83
N GLY A 80 -29.86 2.31 10.83
CA GLY A 80 -31.03 2.30 11.71
C GLY A 80 -30.75 1.65 13.06
N THR A 81 -31.78 1.44 13.86
CA THR A 81 -31.64 0.86 15.21
C THR A 81 -32.64 -0.25 15.47
N ILE A 82 -32.18 -1.38 16.01
CA ILE A 82 -33.02 -2.43 16.59
C ILE A 82 -32.88 -2.30 18.11
N ALA A 83 -33.92 -1.83 18.79
CA ALA A 83 -33.84 -1.54 20.21
C ALA A 83 -35.12 -1.82 20.98
N GLY A 84 -34.98 -2.14 22.26
CA GLY A 84 -36.14 -2.30 23.14
C GLY A 84 -37.02 -3.50 22.78
N ASN A 85 -36.42 -4.54 22.23
CA ASN A 85 -37.13 -5.77 21.88
C ASN A 85 -36.84 -6.87 22.89
N ARG A 86 -37.81 -7.77 23.06
CA ARG A 86 -37.76 -8.90 23.97
C ARG A 86 -37.99 -10.23 23.24
N SER A 87 -37.24 -11.25 23.61
CA SER A 87 -37.53 -12.63 23.24
C SER A 87 -36.99 -13.66 24.23
N ASP A 88 -37.15 -14.96 23.92
CA ASP A 88 -36.39 -16.00 24.58
C ASP A 88 -35.02 -16.19 23.92
N TYR A 89 -34.99 -16.09 22.59
CA TYR A 89 -33.80 -16.23 21.74
C TYR A 89 -33.67 -15.00 20.83
N GLY A 90 -32.53 -14.32 20.88
CA GLY A 90 -32.25 -13.19 20.00
C GLY A 90 -33.11 -11.96 20.29
N GLY A 91 -32.82 -11.21 21.36
CA GLY A 91 -33.64 -10.08 21.79
C GLY A 91 -33.79 -9.06 20.66
N GLY A 92 -32.69 -8.70 20.00
CA GLY A 92 -32.67 -7.92 18.77
C GLY A 92 -32.97 -8.77 17.55
N ALA A 93 -32.16 -9.80 17.29
CA ALA A 93 -32.30 -10.69 16.15
C ALA A 93 -32.02 -12.16 16.49
N ASP A 94 -32.78 -13.07 15.88
CA ASP A 94 -32.58 -14.51 15.97
C ASP A 94 -32.35 -15.10 14.57
N LEU A 95 -31.31 -15.92 14.44
CA LEU A 95 -30.87 -16.51 13.18
C LEU A 95 -30.96 -18.04 13.26
N ASP A 96 -31.84 -18.61 12.43
CA ASP A 96 -32.08 -20.06 12.36
C ASP A 96 -31.02 -20.77 11.48
N GLU A 97 -31.12 -22.10 11.37
CA GLU A 97 -30.10 -22.93 10.71
C GLU A 97 -29.77 -22.49 9.27
N GLY A 98 -28.49 -22.20 9.02
CA GLY A 98 -27.98 -21.74 7.74
C GLY A 98 -28.40 -20.32 7.34
N ALA A 99 -29.02 -19.55 8.24
CA ALA A 99 -29.25 -18.13 8.01
C ALA A 99 -27.92 -17.36 7.91
N SER A 100 -27.95 -16.22 7.23
CA SER A 100 -26.82 -15.29 7.14
C SER A 100 -27.23 -13.89 7.59
N PHE A 101 -26.37 -13.27 8.39
CA PHE A 101 -26.54 -11.91 8.85
C PHE A 101 -25.28 -11.10 8.58
N THR A 102 -25.42 -10.03 7.78
CA THR A 102 -24.34 -9.07 7.53
C THR A 102 -24.71 -7.72 8.11
N MET A 103 -23.84 -7.19 8.97
CA MET A 103 -23.99 -5.88 9.59
C MET A 103 -22.85 -4.97 9.14
N THR A 104 -23.15 -3.97 8.33
CA THR A 104 -22.19 -2.96 7.85
C THR A 104 -22.32 -1.63 8.60
N GLY A 105 -23.41 -1.46 9.33
CA GLY A 105 -23.72 -0.27 10.12
C GLY A 105 -24.94 -0.48 11.01
N GLY A 106 -25.52 0.62 11.50
CA GLY A 106 -26.67 0.57 12.41
C GLY A 106 -26.32 0.18 13.85
N ALA A 107 -27.34 0.05 14.68
CA ALA A 107 -27.20 -0.27 16.10
C ALA A 107 -28.20 -1.34 16.56
N ILE A 108 -27.74 -2.33 17.32
CA ILE A 108 -28.58 -3.29 18.05
C ILE A 108 -28.36 -3.01 19.53
N VAL A 109 -29.32 -2.32 20.18
CA VAL A 109 -29.11 -1.79 21.54
C VAL A 109 -30.30 -1.95 22.47
N GLY A 110 -30.05 -2.21 23.75
CA GLY A 110 -31.12 -2.22 24.75
C GLY A 110 -32.18 -3.31 24.51
N ASN A 111 -31.79 -4.43 23.91
CA ASN A 111 -32.66 -5.58 23.71
C ASN A 111 -32.43 -6.64 24.80
N TYR A 112 -33.43 -7.51 25.00
CA TYR A 112 -33.40 -8.53 26.03
C TYR A 112 -33.80 -9.90 25.51
N ALA A 113 -33.01 -10.92 25.86
CA ALA A 113 -33.35 -12.32 25.67
C ALA A 113 -33.37 -13.06 27.01
N SER A 114 -34.43 -13.81 27.29
CA SER A 114 -34.54 -14.57 28.54
C SER A 114 -33.55 -15.75 28.61
N ALA A 115 -33.16 -16.32 27.45
CA ALA A 115 -32.22 -17.42 27.36
C ALA A 115 -30.92 -17.01 26.65
N TYR A 116 -30.96 -16.72 25.36
CA TYR A 116 -29.74 -16.62 24.54
C TYR A 116 -29.74 -15.41 23.62
N GLY A 117 -28.56 -14.77 23.49
CA GLY A 117 -28.36 -13.72 22.50
C GLY A 117 -29.19 -12.48 22.80
N GLY A 118 -28.83 -11.71 23.83
CA GLY A 118 -29.58 -10.50 24.19
C GLY A 118 -29.73 -9.53 23.01
N GLY A 119 -28.64 -9.36 22.25
CA GLY A 119 -28.65 -8.69 20.95
C GLY A 119 -28.98 -9.66 19.83
N VAL A 120 -28.12 -10.66 19.61
CA VAL A 120 -28.22 -11.62 18.49
C VAL A 120 -28.04 -13.05 18.97
N ASP A 121 -28.94 -13.95 18.60
CA ASP A 121 -28.75 -15.41 18.71
C ASP A 121 -28.46 -16.01 17.33
N SER A 122 -27.44 -16.87 17.26
CA SER A 122 -26.98 -17.53 16.04
C SER A 122 -27.02 -19.05 16.19
N PHE A 123 -28.11 -19.66 15.72
CA PHE A 123 -28.28 -21.10 15.72
C PHE A 123 -27.76 -21.73 14.42
N ASN A 124 -26.52 -22.23 14.42
CA ASN A 124 -25.85 -22.80 13.24
C ASN A 124 -25.94 -21.89 12.01
N SER A 125 -25.75 -20.58 12.23
CA SER A 125 -25.89 -19.52 11.23
C SER A 125 -24.57 -18.73 11.06
N GLU A 126 -24.50 -17.87 10.05
CA GLU A 126 -23.29 -17.08 9.76
C GLU A 126 -23.52 -15.58 10.04
N ILE A 127 -22.68 -14.99 10.89
CA ILE A 127 -22.64 -13.55 11.13
C ILE A 127 -21.35 -12.95 10.56
N LEU A 128 -21.50 -11.87 9.80
CA LEU A 128 -20.41 -11.01 9.35
C LEU A 128 -20.66 -9.57 9.81
N MET A 129 -19.82 -9.07 10.72
CA MET A 129 -19.88 -7.69 11.20
C MET A 129 -18.71 -6.91 10.66
N GLN A 130 -18.99 -5.93 9.80
CA GLN A 130 -18.00 -5.02 9.20
C GLN A 130 -18.09 -3.61 9.80
N GLY A 131 -19.15 -3.34 10.57
CA GLY A 131 -19.41 -2.03 11.17
C GLY A 131 -20.63 -2.07 12.09
N GLY A 132 -21.00 -0.91 12.61
CA GLY A 132 -22.15 -0.74 13.51
C GLY A 132 -21.87 -1.02 14.97
N LEU A 133 -22.91 -1.01 15.80
CA LEU A 133 -22.85 -1.10 17.26
C LEU A 133 -23.77 -2.21 17.80
N ILE A 134 -23.25 -3.08 18.66
CA ILE A 134 -24.04 -4.00 19.47
C ILE A 134 -23.77 -3.68 20.95
N ALA A 135 -24.70 -3.01 21.63
CA ALA A 135 -24.44 -2.55 22.99
C ALA A 135 -25.64 -2.56 23.92
N GLN A 136 -25.39 -2.68 25.23
CA GLN A 136 -26.45 -2.58 26.25
C GLN A 136 -27.56 -3.60 26.08
N ASN A 137 -27.28 -4.72 25.42
CA ASN A 137 -28.21 -5.83 25.32
C ASN A 137 -28.02 -6.78 26.51
N SER A 138 -29.10 -7.43 26.94
CA SER A 138 -29.11 -8.33 28.09
C SER A 138 -29.60 -9.72 27.70
N GLY A 139 -28.86 -10.76 28.03
CA GLY A 139 -29.16 -12.15 27.70
C GLY A 139 -28.90 -13.11 28.86
N GLY A 140 -29.41 -14.34 28.78
CA GLY A 140 -29.01 -15.40 29.72
C GLY A 140 -27.55 -15.82 29.51
N SER A 141 -27.20 -16.11 28.26
CA SER A 141 -25.83 -16.26 27.75
C SER A 141 -25.68 -15.48 26.45
N GLY A 142 -24.50 -14.91 26.18
CA GLY A 142 -24.28 -14.08 25.01
C GLY A 142 -25.12 -12.81 25.09
N GLY A 143 -24.82 -11.92 26.05
CA GLY A 143 -25.58 -10.69 26.25
C GLY A 143 -25.66 -9.85 24.97
N GLY A 144 -24.53 -9.72 24.27
CA GLY A 144 -24.47 -9.16 22.92
C GLY A 144 -24.85 -10.22 21.87
N VAL A 145 -24.00 -11.23 21.70
CA VAL A 145 -24.12 -12.25 20.65
C VAL A 145 -23.87 -13.64 21.24
N LEU A 146 -24.76 -14.59 20.93
CA LEU A 146 -24.53 -16.02 21.17
C LEU A 146 -24.26 -16.75 19.84
N VAL A 147 -23.26 -17.64 19.81
CA VAL A 147 -22.74 -18.26 18.59
C VAL A 147 -22.74 -19.79 18.69
N TYR A 148 -23.64 -20.45 17.95
CA TYR A 148 -23.55 -21.88 17.61
C TYR A 148 -22.94 -22.11 16.22
N GLY A 149 -23.04 -21.13 15.31
CA GLY A 149 -22.48 -21.18 13.96
C GLY A 149 -21.15 -20.43 13.82
N THR A 150 -21.06 -19.46 12.91
CA THR A 150 -19.86 -18.64 12.73
C THR A 150 -20.15 -17.16 12.98
N PHE A 151 -19.19 -16.48 13.57
CA PHE A 151 -19.19 -15.03 13.71
C PHE A 151 -17.82 -14.47 13.33
N ALA A 152 -17.78 -13.68 12.25
CA ALA A 152 -16.59 -12.93 11.82
C ALA A 152 -16.78 -11.44 12.10
N GLN A 153 -15.98 -10.90 13.01
CA GLN A 153 -15.89 -9.47 13.27
C GLN A 153 -14.67 -8.88 12.54
N GLN A 154 -14.96 -7.98 11.62
CA GLN A 154 -14.03 -7.27 10.73
C GLN A 154 -14.20 -5.75 10.86
N GLY A 155 -14.72 -5.30 12.01
CA GLY A 155 -15.08 -3.91 12.28
C GLY A 155 -16.24 -3.80 13.27
N GLY A 156 -16.68 -2.56 13.51
CA GLY A 156 -17.79 -2.27 14.43
C GLY A 156 -17.45 -2.46 15.91
N VAL A 157 -18.39 -2.08 16.77
CA VAL A 157 -18.21 -2.00 18.23
C VAL A 157 -19.18 -2.94 18.94
N ILE A 158 -18.68 -3.72 19.90
CA ILE A 158 -19.51 -4.52 20.80
C ILE A 158 -19.12 -4.17 22.24
N ARG A 159 -20.06 -3.64 23.04
CA ARG A 159 -19.73 -3.19 24.40
C ARG A 159 -20.94 -3.07 25.33
N ASP A 160 -20.71 -3.00 26.63
CA ASP A 160 -21.72 -2.73 27.64
C ASP A 160 -22.89 -3.73 27.62
N ASN A 161 -22.71 -4.90 27.02
CA ASN A 161 -23.72 -5.95 27.02
C ASN A 161 -23.59 -6.77 28.32
N ARG A 162 -24.68 -7.46 28.69
CA ARG A 162 -24.74 -8.20 29.95
C ARG A 162 -25.31 -9.60 29.76
N ALA A 163 -24.59 -10.60 30.24
CA ALA A 163 -25.10 -11.95 30.38
C ALA A 163 -25.38 -12.26 31.85
N SER A 164 -26.42 -13.05 32.14
CA SER A 164 -26.62 -13.56 33.50
C SER A 164 -25.71 -14.75 33.83
N THR A 165 -25.19 -15.42 32.80
CA THR A 165 -24.43 -16.67 32.93
C THR A 165 -23.01 -16.56 32.37
N SER A 166 -22.87 -16.31 31.07
CA SER A 166 -21.56 -16.29 30.37
C SER A 166 -21.62 -15.46 29.09
N GLY A 167 -20.49 -14.85 28.75
CA GLY A 167 -20.29 -14.07 27.53
C GLY A 167 -21.16 -12.83 27.50
N ASN A 168 -20.77 -11.80 28.23
CA ASN A 168 -21.39 -10.49 28.24
C ASN A 168 -21.55 -9.96 26.82
N ASN A 169 -20.47 -9.94 26.04
CA ASN A 169 -20.51 -9.50 24.64
C ASN A 169 -20.66 -10.67 23.68
N VAL A 170 -19.78 -11.67 23.75
CA VAL A 170 -19.80 -12.81 22.84
C VAL A 170 -19.71 -14.11 23.63
N TYR A 171 -20.64 -15.03 23.38
CA TYR A 171 -20.57 -16.39 23.90
C TYR A 171 -20.53 -17.40 22.76
N VAL A 172 -19.47 -18.21 22.69
CA VAL A 172 -19.32 -19.26 21.67
C VAL A 172 -19.66 -20.62 22.27
N GLN A 173 -20.78 -21.23 21.88
CA GLN A 173 -21.23 -22.48 22.48
C GLN A 173 -20.74 -23.73 21.75
N SER A 174 -20.77 -23.73 20.42
CA SER A 174 -20.24 -24.84 19.59
C SER A 174 -19.70 -24.38 18.23
N GLY A 175 -19.62 -23.07 18.06
CA GLY A 175 -19.30 -22.41 16.81
C GLY A 175 -17.88 -21.86 16.76
N THR A 176 -17.67 -20.89 15.87
CA THR A 176 -16.41 -20.15 15.78
C THR A 176 -16.66 -18.66 15.83
N TYR A 177 -15.99 -17.97 16.74
CA TYR A 177 -15.85 -16.53 16.69
C TYR A 177 -14.43 -16.16 16.23
N SER A 178 -14.35 -15.29 15.24
CA SER A 178 -13.08 -14.76 14.74
C SER A 178 -13.11 -13.24 14.71
N MET A 179 -12.03 -12.62 15.16
CA MET A 179 -11.86 -11.17 15.15
C MET A 179 -10.57 -10.82 14.41
N GLN A 180 -10.70 -10.03 13.36
CA GLN A 180 -9.58 -9.48 12.57
C GLN A 180 -9.48 -7.96 12.73
N ASP A 181 -10.61 -7.32 13.05
CA ASP A 181 -10.73 -5.89 13.31
C ASP A 181 -12.02 -5.63 14.11
N GLY A 182 -12.18 -4.44 14.68
CA GLY A 182 -13.32 -4.04 15.50
C GLY A 182 -12.94 -3.69 16.93
N TYR A 183 -13.94 -3.26 17.70
CA TYR A 183 -13.76 -2.71 19.04
C TYR A 183 -14.61 -3.49 20.03
N LEU A 184 -14.02 -3.82 21.18
CA LEU A 184 -14.66 -4.61 22.22
C LEU A 184 -14.32 -4.03 23.58
N ASP A 185 -15.26 -3.92 24.49
CA ASP A 185 -14.90 -3.70 25.90
C ASP A 185 -14.35 -4.98 26.53
N SER A 186 -13.27 -4.85 27.26
CA SER A 186 -12.49 -5.95 27.85
C SER A 186 -12.87 -6.21 29.31
N ALA A 187 -14.13 -5.94 29.68
CA ALA A 187 -14.63 -6.30 31.00
C ALA A 187 -14.65 -7.83 31.18
N SER A 188 -14.53 -8.30 32.42
CA SER A 188 -14.62 -9.73 32.75
C SER A 188 -15.85 -10.40 32.13
N GLY A 189 -15.64 -11.59 31.54
CA GLY A 189 -16.67 -12.33 30.82
C GLY A 189 -17.11 -11.68 29.52
N SER A 190 -16.37 -10.70 28.98
CA SER A 190 -16.68 -10.07 27.68
C SER A 190 -16.81 -11.12 26.57
N ILE A 191 -15.83 -12.03 26.47
CA ILE A 191 -15.88 -13.19 25.58
C ILE A 191 -15.75 -14.46 26.41
N ASP A 192 -16.67 -15.40 26.22
CA ASP A 192 -16.61 -16.72 26.83
C ASP A 192 -16.84 -17.82 25.78
N THR A 193 -16.28 -19.00 26.01
CA THR A 193 -16.51 -20.19 25.17
C THR A 193 -16.89 -21.40 25.99
N TYR A 194 -17.78 -22.23 25.45
CA TYR A 194 -18.00 -23.59 25.92
C TYR A 194 -16.89 -24.51 25.35
N PRO A 195 -16.61 -25.70 25.93
CA PRO A 195 -15.52 -26.56 25.47
C PRO A 195 -15.53 -26.96 23.99
N ASP A 196 -16.71 -26.93 23.35
CA ASP A 196 -16.88 -27.28 21.93
C ASP A 196 -16.84 -26.05 21.01
N GLY A 197 -16.74 -24.84 21.56
CA GLY A 197 -16.59 -23.58 20.83
C GLY A 197 -15.13 -23.23 20.55
N SER A 198 -14.90 -22.37 19.55
CA SER A 198 -13.59 -21.85 19.20
C SER A 198 -13.59 -20.34 19.07
N ILE A 199 -12.58 -19.69 19.65
CA ILE A 199 -12.32 -18.26 19.51
C ILE A 199 -10.95 -18.11 18.87
N CYS A 200 -10.86 -17.25 17.85
CA CYS A 200 -9.63 -16.92 17.14
C CYS A 200 -9.50 -15.40 17.02
N LEU A 201 -8.64 -14.79 17.83
CA LEU A 201 -8.38 -13.35 17.81
C LEU A 201 -7.06 -13.07 17.09
N SER A 202 -7.12 -12.24 16.05
CA SER A 202 -5.98 -11.86 15.18
C SER A 202 -5.89 -10.35 14.92
N GLY A 203 -6.84 -9.57 15.42
CA GLY A 203 -6.78 -8.10 15.48
C GLY A 203 -7.91 -7.56 16.33
N GLY A 204 -7.93 -6.24 16.56
CA GLY A 204 -8.99 -5.56 17.30
C GLY A 204 -8.50 -4.60 18.39
N TYR A 205 -9.41 -3.80 18.92
CA TYR A 205 -9.17 -2.75 19.90
C TYR A 205 -10.00 -2.96 21.18
N PHE A 206 -9.41 -2.68 22.34
CA PHE A 206 -9.93 -3.01 23.66
C PHE A 206 -9.88 -1.81 24.61
N THR A 207 -10.86 -1.73 25.51
CA THR A 207 -10.97 -0.63 26.50
C THR A 207 -9.91 -0.72 27.63
N SER A 208 -9.37 -1.90 27.87
CA SER A 208 -8.31 -2.20 28.83
C SER A 208 -7.44 -3.35 28.33
N ASP A 209 -6.25 -3.55 28.91
CA ASP A 209 -5.42 -4.72 28.60
C ASP A 209 -6.16 -6.02 28.99
N PRO A 210 -6.53 -6.88 28.02
CA PRO A 210 -7.24 -8.12 28.31
C PRO A 210 -6.35 -9.14 29.05
N PHE A 211 -5.02 -8.98 29.06
CA PHE A 211 -4.11 -9.86 29.81
C PHE A 211 -3.94 -9.50 31.29
N GLN A 212 -4.34 -8.30 31.68
CA GLN A 212 -4.18 -7.79 33.04
C GLN A 212 -5.50 -7.72 33.79
N ASP A 213 -6.58 -8.28 33.24
CA ASP A 213 -7.85 -8.39 33.97
C ASP A 213 -7.73 -9.41 35.11
N THR A 214 -7.25 -8.93 36.25
CA THR A 214 -7.11 -9.70 37.49
C THR A 214 -8.44 -10.03 38.16
N SER A 215 -9.58 -9.55 37.63
CA SER A 215 -10.89 -9.81 38.21
C SER A 215 -11.40 -11.23 37.92
N ASP A 216 -10.88 -11.88 36.87
CA ASP A 216 -11.07 -13.31 36.62
C ASP A 216 -9.72 -14.04 36.48
N PRO A 217 -9.19 -14.63 37.56
CA PRO A 217 -7.92 -15.35 37.54
C PRO A 217 -7.96 -16.66 36.72
N LEU A 218 -9.11 -17.04 36.15
CA LEU A 218 -9.27 -18.21 35.29
C LEU A 218 -9.36 -17.87 33.81
N GLN A 219 -9.47 -16.59 33.44
CA GLN A 219 -9.60 -16.17 32.05
C GLN A 219 -8.24 -15.77 31.48
N ASP A 220 -7.47 -16.75 31.01
CA ASP A 220 -6.23 -16.52 30.28
C ASP A 220 -6.54 -16.26 28.80
N TRP A 221 -6.63 -14.99 28.41
CA TRP A 221 -6.88 -14.61 27.03
C TRP A 221 -5.80 -15.11 26.06
N ASN A 222 -4.59 -15.46 26.54
CA ASN A 222 -3.52 -16.03 25.70
C ASN A 222 -3.96 -17.29 24.93
N GLU A 223 -4.94 -18.02 25.44
CA GLU A 223 -5.47 -19.23 24.79
C GLU A 223 -6.33 -18.92 23.55
N TYR A 224 -6.87 -17.70 23.44
CA TYR A 224 -7.77 -17.28 22.36
C TYR A 224 -7.06 -16.52 21.23
N PHE A 225 -5.89 -15.96 21.53
CA PHE A 225 -5.06 -15.31 20.53
C PHE A 225 -4.29 -16.32 19.69
N THR A 226 -3.95 -15.95 18.46
CA THR A 226 -2.94 -16.72 17.72
C THR A 226 -1.64 -16.74 18.52
N GLN A 227 -0.90 -17.87 18.53
CA GLN A 227 0.36 -18.02 19.31
C GLN A 227 1.38 -16.91 19.04
N ASP A 228 1.25 -16.26 17.89
CA ASP A 228 2.01 -15.12 17.46
C ASP A 228 1.16 -13.85 17.59
N ALA A 229 0.72 -13.42 18.78
CA ALA A 229 0.03 -12.14 18.94
C ALA A 229 0.48 -11.37 20.18
N VAL A 230 0.30 -10.04 20.15
CA VAL A 230 0.68 -9.13 21.22
C VAL A 230 -0.37 -8.04 21.38
N ILE A 231 -0.75 -7.75 22.62
CA ILE A 231 -1.52 -6.56 22.97
C ILE A 231 -0.55 -5.40 23.21
N VAL A 232 -0.86 -4.25 22.63
CA VAL A 232 -0.08 -3.03 22.74
C VAL A 232 -0.99 -1.92 23.23
N GLU A 233 -0.56 -1.18 24.26
CA GLU A 233 -1.19 0.09 24.62
C GLU A 233 -0.82 1.15 23.56
N ILE A 234 -1.82 1.73 22.91
CA ILE A 234 -1.70 2.69 21.83
C ILE A 234 -2.38 4.00 22.20
N ASP A 235 -1.89 5.11 21.64
CA ASP A 235 -2.44 6.45 21.84
C ASP A 235 -2.52 7.22 20.51
N GLU A 236 -2.97 8.47 20.57
CA GLU A 236 -3.07 9.36 19.40
C GLU A 236 -1.74 9.61 18.68
N ASN A 237 -0.61 9.33 19.33
CA ASN A 237 0.73 9.49 18.78
C ASN A 237 1.30 8.17 18.22
N PHE A 238 0.66 7.03 18.48
CA PHE A 238 1.10 5.70 18.01
C PHE A 238 1.02 5.57 16.48
N GLY A 239 0.12 6.33 15.84
CA GLY A 239 -0.01 6.38 14.38
C GLY A 239 -0.92 5.30 13.79
N ASP A 240 -1.70 4.60 14.61
CA ASP A 240 -2.74 3.67 14.14
C ASP A 240 -3.96 4.47 13.61
N PRO A 241 -4.35 4.30 12.33
CA PRO A 241 -5.47 5.04 11.74
C PRO A 241 -6.85 4.65 12.31
N ALA A 242 -6.96 3.51 13.00
CA ALA A 242 -8.17 3.04 13.67
C ALA A 242 -8.12 3.25 15.20
N PHE A 243 -7.13 4.00 15.72
CA PHE A 243 -7.11 4.38 17.12
C PHE A 243 -8.38 5.17 17.51
N GLN A 244 -8.99 4.77 18.62
CA GLN A 244 -10.03 5.53 19.31
C GLN A 244 -9.65 5.66 20.79
N GLN A 245 -9.79 6.86 21.35
CA GLN A 245 -9.38 7.15 22.74
C GLN A 245 -10.04 6.25 23.79
N GLU A 246 -11.26 5.77 23.52
CA GLU A 246 -11.99 4.82 24.38
C GLU A 246 -11.40 3.40 24.35
N PHE A 247 -10.62 3.05 23.31
CA PHE A 247 -10.02 1.73 23.11
C PHE A 247 -8.50 1.82 22.96
N PRO A 248 -7.77 2.09 24.07
CA PRO A 248 -6.34 2.35 24.02
C PRO A 248 -5.47 1.08 23.95
N PHE A 249 -6.05 -0.12 23.76
CA PHE A 249 -5.28 -1.36 23.63
C PHE A 249 -5.58 -2.03 22.29
N ALA A 250 -4.57 -2.37 21.51
CA ALA A 250 -4.73 -3.04 20.22
C ALA A 250 -4.01 -4.38 20.18
N LEU A 251 -4.65 -5.38 19.55
CA LEU A 251 -4.07 -6.68 19.28
C LEU A 251 -3.42 -6.69 17.90
N TYR A 252 -2.14 -7.06 17.84
CA TYR A 252 -1.41 -7.29 16.59
C TYR A 252 -0.94 -8.74 16.53
N THR A 253 -1.08 -9.42 15.39
CA THR A 253 -0.36 -10.70 15.20
C THR A 253 1.10 -10.44 14.85
N ARG A 254 2.00 -11.12 15.54
CA ARG A 254 3.43 -11.25 15.29
C ARG A 254 3.67 -12.06 14.01
N GLY A 255 3.23 -11.49 12.89
CA GLY A 255 3.19 -12.13 11.58
C GLY A 255 2.40 -11.33 10.55
N THR A 256 1.56 -10.39 11.01
CA THR A 256 0.93 -9.36 10.17
C THR A 256 1.27 -7.97 10.74
N ASP A 257 2.43 -7.48 10.29
CA ASP A 257 2.87 -6.07 10.21
C ASP A 257 2.91 -5.25 11.52
N VAL A 258 4.06 -4.84 12.07
CA VAL A 258 5.33 -4.48 11.41
C VAL A 258 6.53 -4.94 12.23
N VAL A 259 7.17 -6.03 11.79
CA VAL A 259 8.56 -6.30 12.17
C VAL A 259 9.39 -5.12 11.67
N PRO A 260 10.27 -4.52 12.50
CA PRO A 260 11.25 -3.56 12.02
C PRO A 260 11.92 -4.15 10.79
N SER A 261 11.63 -3.62 9.62
CA SER A 261 12.21 -4.11 8.37
C SER A 261 12.95 -2.94 7.75
N ILE A 262 14.08 -3.27 7.13
CA ILE A 262 14.77 -2.33 6.28
C ILE A 262 14.71 -2.94 4.89
N GLU A 263 13.81 -2.42 4.06
CA GLU A 263 13.66 -2.90 2.69
C GLU A 263 14.71 -2.23 1.78
N ALA A 264 15.09 -2.90 0.70
CA ALA A 264 15.94 -2.24 -0.29
C ALA A 264 15.14 -1.09 -0.91
N GLY A 265 15.62 0.16 -0.75
CA GLY A 265 14.99 1.31 -1.40
C GLY A 265 14.88 1.07 -2.92
N GLU A 266 13.74 1.45 -3.51
CA GLU A 266 13.50 1.34 -4.94
C GLU A 266 14.71 1.86 -5.73
N THR A 267 15.12 1.14 -6.78
CA THR A 267 16.22 1.58 -7.67
C THR A 267 15.74 2.77 -8.50
N CYS A 268 15.80 3.96 -7.91
CA CYS A 268 15.47 5.22 -8.57
C CYS A 268 16.74 5.83 -9.20
N ALA A 269 16.57 6.52 -10.32
CA ALA A 269 17.66 7.25 -10.97
C ALA A 269 17.98 8.55 -10.21
N TYR A 270 19.23 8.98 -10.25
CA TYR A 270 19.70 10.22 -9.65
C TYR A 270 18.83 11.43 -10.05
N ASP A 271 18.34 12.16 -9.05
CA ASP A 271 17.50 13.36 -9.22
C ASP A 271 18.05 14.60 -8.48
N GLY A 272 19.21 14.46 -7.83
CA GLY A 272 19.85 15.51 -7.02
C GLY A 272 19.25 15.71 -5.64
N GLN A 273 18.29 14.88 -5.21
CA GLN A 273 17.71 14.93 -3.86
C GLN A 273 18.32 13.86 -2.96
N GLU A 274 18.51 14.17 -1.68
CA GLU A 274 18.96 13.19 -0.68
C GLU A 274 17.91 12.08 -0.52
N LYS A 275 18.36 10.84 -0.59
CA LYS A 275 17.58 9.64 -0.27
C LYS A 275 18.04 9.11 1.08
N LYS A 276 17.10 8.58 1.85
CA LYS A 276 17.38 7.92 3.12
C LYS A 276 16.72 6.56 3.15
N LEU A 277 17.31 5.64 3.90
CA LEU A 277 16.72 4.34 4.19
C LEU A 277 16.69 4.16 5.70
N GLU A 278 15.50 3.96 6.25
CA GLU A 278 15.25 3.85 7.68
C GLU A 278 14.47 2.57 7.94
N ILE A 279 14.54 2.08 9.18
CA ILE A 279 13.65 1.04 9.65
C ILE A 279 12.22 1.52 9.52
N GLU A 280 11.39 0.70 8.89
CA GLU A 280 9.95 0.86 8.85
C GLU A 280 9.32 -0.04 9.91
N GLY A 281 8.22 0.42 10.50
CA GLY A 281 7.53 -0.28 11.58
C GLY A 281 7.76 0.26 12.97
N VAL A 282 7.19 -0.44 13.94
CA VAL A 282 7.16 -0.05 15.34
C VAL A 282 8.26 -0.80 16.09
N LEU A 283 9.09 -0.06 16.82
CA LEU A 283 10.06 -0.66 17.74
C LEU A 283 9.36 -0.95 19.08
N PRO A 284 9.71 -2.07 19.77
CA PRO A 284 9.21 -2.32 21.11
C PRO A 284 9.52 -1.16 22.07
N ALA A 285 8.66 -0.96 23.08
CA ALA A 285 8.87 0.04 24.10
C ALA A 285 10.26 -0.10 24.75
N GLY A 286 11.00 1.00 24.88
CA GLY A 286 12.36 1.00 25.43
C GLY A 286 13.46 0.58 24.45
N VAL A 287 13.13 0.19 23.21
CA VAL A 287 14.09 -0.08 22.12
C VAL A 287 14.31 1.16 21.28
N SER A 288 15.58 1.49 21.05
CA SER A 288 16.04 2.58 20.19
C SER A 288 16.82 2.01 19.00
N VAL A 289 16.75 2.68 17.85
CA VAL A 289 17.51 2.34 16.65
C VAL A 289 18.61 3.38 16.40
N ALA A 290 19.79 2.89 16.02
CA ALA A 290 20.89 3.69 15.52
C ALA A 290 21.36 3.17 14.16
N TYR A 291 21.91 4.05 13.34
CA TYR A 291 22.42 3.73 12.00
C TYR A 291 23.89 4.11 11.90
N THR A 292 24.68 3.30 11.19
CA THR A 292 26.08 3.67 10.86
C THR A 292 26.13 4.79 9.82
N GLU A 293 25.34 4.67 8.75
CA GLU A 293 25.12 5.66 7.69
C GLU A 293 23.85 5.27 6.94
N ASN A 294 22.91 6.21 6.73
CA ASN A 294 21.58 5.89 6.20
C ASN A 294 21.07 6.86 5.13
N ARG A 295 21.94 7.73 4.61
CA ARG A 295 21.60 8.81 3.67
C ARG A 295 22.58 8.81 2.49
N ARG A 296 22.08 9.09 1.28
CA ARG A 296 22.89 9.20 0.07
C ARG A 296 22.23 10.13 -0.94
N THR A 297 23.03 10.93 -1.66
CA THR A 297 22.54 11.79 -2.77
C THR A 297 23.08 11.33 -4.12
N ASP A 298 24.37 10.97 -4.21
CA ASP A 298 24.99 10.55 -5.46
C ASP A 298 24.66 9.10 -5.85
N ALA A 299 24.74 8.79 -7.14
CA ALA A 299 24.62 7.44 -7.66
C ALA A 299 25.64 6.49 -7.01
N GLY A 300 25.22 5.23 -6.84
CA GLY A 300 25.98 4.18 -6.17
C GLY A 300 25.15 3.42 -5.14
N GLU A 301 25.85 2.63 -4.34
CA GLU A 301 25.25 1.72 -3.35
C GLU A 301 25.78 2.07 -1.96
N LEU A 302 24.88 2.08 -0.97
CA LEU A 302 25.19 2.23 0.45
C LEU A 302 24.51 1.10 1.21
N THR A 303 25.29 0.27 1.91
CA THR A 303 24.75 -0.72 2.86
C THR A 303 24.43 0.00 4.17
N VAL A 304 23.14 0.09 4.48
CA VAL A 304 22.62 0.68 5.71
C VAL A 304 22.43 -0.43 6.73
N THR A 305 23.07 -0.29 7.89
CA THR A 305 22.92 -1.21 9.02
C THR A 305 22.19 -0.50 10.15
N ALA A 306 21.05 -1.05 10.55
CA ALA A 306 20.29 -0.64 11.72
C ALA A 306 20.70 -1.51 12.92
N THR A 307 21.12 -0.86 14.01
CA THR A 307 21.46 -1.50 15.28
C THR A 307 20.47 -1.08 16.35
N PHE A 308 19.96 -2.05 17.11
CA PHE A 308 18.93 -1.82 18.12
C PHE A 308 19.52 -1.91 19.53
N THR A 309 19.09 -1.02 20.41
CA THR A 309 19.50 -0.97 21.81
C THR A 309 18.29 -0.73 22.72
N GLY A 310 18.04 -1.60 23.70
CA GLY A 310 16.91 -1.46 24.62
C GLY A 310 16.61 -2.71 25.43
N ASP A 311 15.96 -2.49 26.57
CA ASP A 311 15.43 -3.43 27.58
C ASP A 311 15.66 -4.95 27.35
N ALA A 312 16.89 -5.40 27.61
CA ALA A 312 17.26 -6.82 27.52
C ALA A 312 16.77 -7.66 28.72
N GLU A 313 16.11 -7.04 29.71
CA GLU A 313 15.51 -7.78 30.83
C GLU A 313 14.09 -8.24 30.51
N ASN A 314 13.34 -7.50 29.68
CA ASN A 314 11.97 -7.85 29.28
C ASN A 314 11.84 -8.33 27.82
N TYR A 315 12.87 -8.16 26.97
CA TYR A 315 12.83 -8.57 25.56
C TYR A 315 14.12 -9.28 25.12
N GLU A 316 13.99 -10.18 24.15
CA GLU A 316 15.13 -10.72 23.41
C GLU A 316 15.76 -9.62 22.52
N ALA A 317 17.10 -9.58 22.45
CA ALA A 317 17.81 -8.57 21.68
C ALA A 317 17.48 -8.68 20.18
N ILE A 318 17.03 -7.57 19.57
CA ILE A 318 16.80 -7.51 18.12
C ILE A 318 18.17 -7.53 17.41
N ALA A 319 18.40 -8.54 16.58
CA ALA A 319 19.63 -8.65 15.80
C ALA A 319 19.77 -7.45 14.84
N PRO A 320 20.99 -6.96 14.58
CA PRO A 320 21.22 -5.92 13.58
C PRO A 320 20.66 -6.33 12.22
N MET A 321 20.06 -5.37 11.52
CA MET A 321 19.46 -5.57 10.20
C MET A 321 20.21 -4.73 9.18
N SER A 322 20.28 -5.22 7.93
CA SER A 322 20.97 -4.51 6.86
C SER A 322 20.22 -4.59 5.54
N ALA A 323 20.17 -3.47 4.81
CA ALA A 323 19.75 -3.41 3.42
C ALA A 323 20.57 -2.39 2.64
N THR A 324 20.42 -2.40 1.31
CA THR A 324 21.20 -1.54 0.42
C THR A 324 20.32 -0.44 -0.15
N LEU A 325 20.68 0.82 0.12
CA LEU A 325 20.17 1.98 -0.58
C LEU A 325 20.91 2.12 -1.93
N ARG A 326 20.18 2.03 -3.04
CA ARG A 326 20.75 2.08 -4.39
C ARG A 326 20.20 3.25 -5.20
N ILE A 327 21.09 4.13 -5.63
CA ILE A 327 20.76 5.24 -6.56
C ILE A 327 21.40 4.91 -7.91
N GLY A 328 20.57 4.72 -8.94
CA GLY A 328 21.02 4.50 -10.31
C GLY A 328 21.51 5.80 -10.96
N LYS A 329 22.38 5.71 -11.98
CA LYS A 329 22.76 6.89 -12.76
C LYS A 329 21.60 7.39 -13.61
N ALA A 330 21.46 8.70 -13.71
CA ALA A 330 20.47 9.34 -14.58
C ALA A 330 20.90 9.34 -16.05
N GLN A 331 19.93 9.49 -16.94
CA GLN A 331 20.19 9.74 -18.35
C GLN A 331 20.75 11.16 -18.53
N SER A 332 21.86 11.27 -19.25
CA SER A 332 22.45 12.56 -19.59
C SER A 332 21.52 13.38 -20.49
N LYS A 333 21.39 14.68 -20.23
CA LYS A 333 20.80 15.64 -21.19
C LYS A 333 21.90 16.18 -22.09
N TYR A 334 21.78 15.93 -23.39
CA TYR A 334 22.76 16.37 -24.39
C TYR A 334 22.05 16.87 -25.65
N THR A 335 22.78 17.60 -26.50
CA THR A 335 22.35 17.96 -27.85
C THR A 335 23.11 17.10 -28.85
N VAL A 336 22.38 16.50 -29.80
CA VAL A 336 22.98 15.69 -30.87
C VAL A 336 23.76 16.62 -31.80
N PRO A 337 25.03 16.32 -32.13
CA PRO A 337 25.78 17.10 -33.12
C PRO A 337 25.12 17.00 -34.50
N GLU A 338 24.83 18.16 -35.11
CA GLU A 338 24.23 18.27 -36.43
C GLU A 338 25.17 18.95 -37.42
N GLY A 339 24.92 18.79 -38.72
CA GLY A 339 25.66 19.49 -39.76
C GLY A 339 27.13 19.09 -39.93
N LEU A 340 27.50 17.87 -39.49
CA LEU A 340 28.86 17.36 -39.64
C LEU A 340 29.17 17.11 -41.11
N SER A 341 30.25 17.72 -41.63
CA SER A 341 30.79 17.44 -42.96
C SER A 341 32.30 17.15 -42.91
N ALA A 342 32.77 16.33 -43.85
CA ALA A 342 34.18 15.96 -43.96
C ALA A 342 34.55 15.59 -45.40
N HIS A 343 35.84 15.64 -45.71
CA HIS A 343 36.35 15.19 -47.00
C HIS A 343 36.57 13.67 -47.01
N ARG A 344 36.40 13.04 -48.19
CA ARG A 344 36.70 11.62 -48.36
C ARG A 344 38.16 11.32 -47.98
N GLY A 345 38.37 10.34 -47.11
CA GLY A 345 39.67 9.93 -46.60
C GLY A 345 40.15 10.68 -45.36
N GLN A 346 39.43 11.72 -44.91
CA GLN A 346 39.71 12.43 -43.66
C GLN A 346 39.49 11.50 -42.45
N ALA A 347 40.35 11.59 -41.44
CA ALA A 347 40.20 10.80 -40.22
C ALA A 347 39.16 11.42 -39.27
N LEU A 348 38.42 10.60 -38.52
CA LEU A 348 37.40 11.08 -37.60
C LEU A 348 37.97 11.97 -36.48
N CYS A 349 39.18 11.70 -35.99
CA CYS A 349 39.83 12.54 -34.97
C CYS A 349 40.12 13.98 -35.43
N GLU A 350 40.09 14.25 -36.74
CA GLU A 350 40.24 15.59 -37.31
C GLU A 350 38.91 16.36 -37.38
N ILE A 351 37.78 15.68 -37.18
CA ILE A 351 36.44 16.28 -37.13
C ILE A 351 36.14 16.69 -35.69
N VAL A 352 36.08 18.00 -35.44
CA VAL A 352 35.80 18.56 -34.11
C VAL A 352 34.34 18.33 -33.75
N LEU A 353 34.11 17.66 -32.63
CA LEU A 353 32.78 17.50 -32.04
C LEU A 353 32.52 18.56 -30.95
N PRO A 354 31.24 18.90 -30.67
CA PRO A 354 30.88 19.79 -29.57
C PRO A 354 31.37 19.28 -28.20
N ASN A 355 31.44 20.18 -27.22
CA ASN A 355 31.86 19.85 -25.86
C ASN A 355 31.10 18.65 -25.29
N GLY A 356 31.85 17.71 -24.68
CA GLY A 356 31.33 16.47 -24.12
C GLY A 356 31.26 15.30 -25.10
N TRP A 357 31.41 15.52 -26.40
CA TRP A 357 31.41 14.45 -27.40
C TRP A 357 32.82 14.09 -27.87
N SER A 358 33.05 12.79 -28.09
CA SER A 358 34.27 12.26 -28.73
C SER A 358 33.93 11.10 -29.65
N TRP A 359 34.75 10.85 -30.67
CA TRP A 359 34.61 9.65 -31.50
C TRP A 359 35.06 8.41 -30.72
N LYS A 360 34.29 7.33 -30.79
CA LYS A 360 34.66 6.05 -30.16
C LYS A 360 35.92 5.46 -30.78
N ASP A 361 36.05 5.61 -32.10
CA ASP A 361 37.25 5.28 -32.85
C ASP A 361 37.61 6.44 -33.78
N GLY A 362 38.54 7.29 -33.34
CA GLY A 362 39.01 8.43 -34.11
C GLY A 362 39.87 8.06 -35.32
N THR A 363 40.28 6.79 -35.48
CA THR A 363 41.18 6.35 -36.56
C THR A 363 40.46 6.00 -37.85
N LEU A 364 39.14 5.85 -37.80
CA LEU A 364 38.32 5.60 -38.98
C LEU A 364 38.42 6.76 -39.96
N THR A 365 38.37 6.43 -41.26
CA THR A 365 38.40 7.42 -42.33
C THR A 365 37.06 7.49 -43.04
N VAL A 366 36.65 8.71 -43.38
CA VAL A 366 35.35 8.99 -44.00
C VAL A 366 35.31 8.45 -45.44
N SER A 367 34.26 7.71 -45.77
CA SER A 367 34.06 7.11 -47.10
C SER A 367 32.60 7.18 -47.54
N GLY A 368 32.32 6.91 -48.82
CA GLY A 368 30.96 6.97 -49.37
C GLY A 368 30.52 8.40 -49.72
N GLU A 369 29.19 8.59 -49.81
CA GLU A 369 28.51 9.89 -49.92
C GLU A 369 28.01 10.39 -48.55
N THR A 370 27.66 9.44 -47.69
CA THR A 370 27.39 9.64 -46.26
C THR A 370 28.16 8.58 -45.48
N PHE A 371 28.64 8.95 -44.30
CA PHE A 371 29.38 8.05 -43.42
C PHE A 371 28.80 8.13 -42.02
N SER A 372 28.56 6.98 -41.39
CA SER A 372 28.02 6.92 -40.02
C SER A 372 29.05 6.31 -39.09
N ALA A 373 29.31 6.96 -37.96
CA ALA A 373 30.28 6.51 -36.96
C ALA A 373 29.77 6.74 -35.54
N THR A 374 30.23 5.91 -34.60
CA THR A 374 29.81 6.01 -33.20
C THR A 374 30.59 7.11 -32.49
N ALA A 375 29.87 8.06 -31.91
CA ALA A 375 30.39 9.04 -30.96
C ALA A 375 29.90 8.72 -29.54
N VAL A 376 30.67 9.12 -28.54
CA VAL A 376 30.41 8.95 -27.12
C VAL A 376 30.23 10.32 -26.49
N TYR A 377 29.06 10.58 -25.91
CA TYR A 377 28.84 11.71 -25.03
C TYR A 377 29.26 11.33 -23.61
N THR A 378 30.17 12.11 -23.03
CA THR A 378 30.64 11.98 -21.66
C THR A 378 30.22 13.22 -20.86
N PRO A 379 29.24 13.10 -19.94
CA PRO A 379 28.84 14.21 -19.07
C PRO A 379 30.00 14.62 -18.17
N SER A 380 30.02 15.88 -17.71
CA SER A 380 31.04 16.34 -16.75
C SER A 380 30.95 15.62 -15.40
N ASP A 381 29.72 15.28 -14.98
CA ASP A 381 29.44 14.46 -13.79
C ASP A 381 29.22 13.00 -14.24
N THR A 382 30.33 12.28 -14.36
CA THR A 382 30.30 10.84 -14.68
C THR A 382 29.96 9.96 -13.49
N GLN A 383 29.89 10.53 -12.28
CA GLN A 383 29.48 9.82 -11.09
C GLN A 383 27.96 9.58 -11.14
N ASN A 384 27.18 10.62 -11.45
CA ASN A 384 25.72 10.58 -11.40
C ASN A 384 25.03 10.35 -12.75
N TYR A 385 25.70 10.62 -13.88
CA TYR A 385 25.11 10.49 -15.20
C TYR A 385 25.79 9.44 -16.08
N SER A 386 25.00 8.74 -16.87
CA SER A 386 25.49 7.72 -17.81
C SER A 386 26.07 8.36 -19.07
N THR A 387 27.17 7.79 -19.58
CA THR A 387 27.69 8.09 -20.93
C THR A 387 26.73 7.56 -21.98
N VAL A 388 26.62 8.25 -23.11
CA VAL A 388 25.73 7.84 -24.20
C VAL A 388 26.54 7.59 -25.46
N GLU A 389 26.37 6.41 -26.05
CA GLU A 389 26.89 6.12 -27.38
C GLU A 389 25.80 6.37 -28.44
N MET A 390 26.15 7.08 -29.50
CA MET A 390 25.23 7.40 -30.58
C MET A 390 25.91 7.32 -31.94
N LEU A 391 25.18 6.84 -32.93
CA LEU A 391 25.63 6.86 -34.32
C LEU A 391 25.36 8.26 -34.91
N LEU A 392 26.42 8.97 -35.29
CA LEU A 392 26.32 10.26 -35.96
C LEU A 392 26.58 10.10 -37.46
N THR A 393 25.81 10.82 -38.27
CA THR A 393 25.97 10.83 -39.73
C THR A 393 26.74 12.06 -40.17
N ILE A 394 27.76 11.82 -41.00
CA ILE A 394 28.65 12.83 -41.57
C ILE A 394 28.37 12.90 -43.08
N GLY A 395 28.14 14.12 -43.58
CA GLY A 395 28.07 14.38 -45.02
C GLY A 395 29.46 14.34 -45.64
N VAL A 396 29.66 13.53 -46.67
CA VAL A 396 30.95 13.46 -47.35
C VAL A 396 30.96 14.46 -48.49
N GLU A 397 31.80 15.49 -48.37
CA GLU A 397 31.95 16.48 -49.41
C GLU A 397 32.68 15.87 -50.60
N SER A 398 32.00 15.84 -51.75
CA SER A 398 32.65 15.58 -53.02
C SER A 398 33.47 16.81 -53.42
N LEU A 399 34.70 16.60 -53.90
CA LEU A 399 35.45 17.67 -54.54
C LEU A 399 34.59 18.27 -55.65
N SER A 400 34.40 19.59 -55.63
CA SER A 400 33.67 20.26 -56.70
C SER A 400 34.27 19.90 -58.05
N GLN A 401 33.44 19.76 -59.09
CA GLN A 401 33.89 19.44 -60.44
C GLN A 401 35.02 20.39 -60.90
N GLY A 402 34.99 21.65 -60.46
CA GLY A 402 36.05 22.64 -60.71
C GLY A 402 37.39 22.33 -60.02
N ALA A 403 37.39 21.79 -58.81
CA ALA A 403 38.61 21.38 -58.09
C ALA A 403 39.25 20.13 -58.72
N VAL A 404 38.44 19.15 -59.14
CA VAL A 404 38.91 17.94 -59.85
C VAL A 404 39.44 18.29 -61.24
N ILE A 405 38.76 19.18 -61.97
CA ILE A 405 39.25 19.72 -63.25
C ILE A 405 40.54 20.51 -63.05
N GLY A 406 40.66 21.34 -62.01
CA GLY A 406 41.88 22.10 -61.71
C GLY A 406 43.10 21.22 -61.41
N ILE A 407 42.93 20.15 -60.61
CA ILE A 407 44.00 19.20 -60.29
C ILE A 407 44.39 18.37 -61.53
N SER A 408 43.42 17.87 -62.30
CA SER A 408 43.70 17.09 -63.51
C SER A 408 44.34 17.94 -64.62
N VAL A 409 43.84 19.14 -64.87
CA VAL A 409 44.44 20.08 -65.84
C VAL A 409 45.83 20.50 -65.39
N GLY A 410 46.04 20.85 -64.11
CA GLY A 410 47.36 21.21 -63.58
C GLY A 410 48.39 20.07 -63.67
N SER A 411 47.98 18.84 -63.38
CA SER A 411 48.84 17.64 -63.45
C SER A 411 49.22 17.28 -64.89
N VAL A 412 48.25 17.33 -65.81
CA VAL A 412 48.48 17.09 -67.24
C VAL A 412 49.32 18.20 -67.85
N LEU A 413 49.02 19.47 -67.55
CA LEU A 413 49.81 20.61 -68.04
C LEU A 413 51.23 20.57 -67.48
N GLY A 414 51.42 20.20 -66.21
CA GLY A 414 52.73 20.01 -65.59
C GLY A 414 53.54 18.88 -66.24
N ALA A 415 52.94 17.72 -66.46
CA ALA A 415 53.60 16.59 -67.15
C ALA A 415 53.95 16.93 -68.61
N VAL A 416 53.05 17.63 -69.30
CA VAL A 416 53.25 18.10 -70.68
C VAL A 416 54.36 19.15 -70.75
N LEU A 417 54.40 20.12 -69.82
CA LEU A 417 55.47 21.12 -69.72
C LEU A 417 56.83 20.49 -69.41
N ILE A 418 56.88 19.49 -68.52
CA ILE A 418 58.12 18.73 -68.26
C ILE A 418 58.56 17.98 -69.52
N ALA A 419 57.65 17.30 -70.21
CA ALA A 419 57.96 16.59 -71.46
C ALA A 419 58.47 17.57 -72.54
N TYR A 420 57.79 18.69 -72.76
CA TYR A 420 58.21 19.72 -73.70
C TYR A 420 59.53 20.38 -73.30
N GLY A 421 59.76 20.62 -72.01
CA GLY A 421 61.04 21.13 -71.48
C GLY A 421 62.20 20.16 -71.71
N VAL A 422 61.96 18.85 -71.51
CA VAL A 422 62.94 17.79 -71.82
C VAL A 422 63.21 17.73 -73.33
N LEU A 423 62.18 17.75 -74.18
CA LEU A 423 62.34 17.77 -75.63
C LEU A 423 63.07 19.02 -76.13
N ALA A 424 62.81 20.19 -75.54
CA ALA A 424 63.52 21.43 -75.85
C ALA A 424 65.01 21.34 -75.45
N LEU A 425 65.34 20.77 -74.29
CA LEU A 425 66.72 20.52 -73.88
C LEU A 425 67.45 19.54 -74.82
N LEU A 426 66.78 18.47 -75.25
CA LEU A 426 67.33 17.49 -76.19
C LEU A 426 67.53 18.09 -77.59
N TYR A 427 66.64 18.97 -78.05
CA TYR A 427 66.80 19.73 -79.29
C TYR A 427 67.98 20.72 -79.22
N LYS A 428 68.11 21.48 -78.12
CA LYS A 428 69.26 22.38 -77.89
C LYS A 428 70.61 21.65 -77.90
N LYS A 429 70.64 20.41 -77.38
CA LYS A 429 71.83 19.56 -77.37
C LYS A 429 72.09 18.82 -78.68
N GLY A 430 71.25 18.99 -79.70
CA GLY A 430 71.41 18.35 -81.01
C GLY A 430 71.16 16.85 -81.01
N ILE A 431 70.35 16.34 -80.08
CA ILE A 431 70.05 14.91 -79.96
C ILE A 431 68.83 14.54 -80.83
N VAL A 432 67.84 15.43 -80.92
CA VAL A 432 66.64 15.29 -81.78
C VAL A 432 66.58 16.41 -82.81
N HIS A 433 66.09 16.10 -84.02
CA HIS A 433 66.12 16.97 -85.19
C HIS A 433 64.77 16.94 -85.92
N GLY A 434 64.42 18.02 -86.63
CA GLY A 434 63.22 18.08 -87.47
C GLY A 434 62.56 19.46 -87.48
N THR A 435 61.84 19.76 -88.57
CA THR A 435 61.15 21.04 -88.79
C THR A 435 60.05 21.32 -87.75
N PHE A 436 59.48 20.27 -87.17
CA PHE A 436 58.53 20.34 -86.06
C PHE A 436 59.17 20.97 -84.79
N PHE A 437 60.34 20.47 -84.36
CA PHE A 437 61.02 20.97 -83.16
C PHE A 437 61.57 22.38 -83.31
N ALA A 438 62.06 22.73 -84.52
CA ALA A 438 62.52 24.09 -84.83
C ALA A 438 61.41 25.15 -84.68
N LYS A 439 60.15 24.78 -84.94
CA LYS A 439 59.00 25.68 -84.81
C LYS A 439 58.49 25.84 -83.38
N ILE A 440 58.62 24.82 -82.54
CA ILE A 440 58.01 24.80 -81.19
C ILE A 440 59.01 25.23 -80.12
N TYR A 441 60.31 24.97 -80.30
CA TYR A 441 61.38 25.35 -79.37
C TYR A 441 61.37 26.83 -78.91
N PRO A 442 61.10 27.84 -79.77
CA PRO A 442 61.03 29.24 -79.35
C PRO A 442 59.89 29.56 -78.38
N PHE A 443 58.83 28.75 -78.37
CA PHE A 443 57.65 28.94 -77.52
C PHE A 443 57.75 28.22 -76.17
N ILE A 444 58.71 27.31 -76.01
CA ILE A 444 58.95 26.53 -74.78
C ILE A 444 60.07 27.15 -73.93
N ARG A 445 60.99 27.92 -74.55
CA ARG A 445 62.06 28.66 -73.86
C ARG A 445 61.51 29.86 -73.10
#